data_AF-A0A1H1UT60-F1
#
_entry.id   AF-A0A1H1UT60-F1
#
_cell.length_a   1.000
_cell.length_b   1.000
_cell.length_c   1.000
_cell.angle_alpha   90.00
_cell.angle_beta   90.00
_cell.angle_gamma   90.00
#
_symmetry.space_group_name_H-M   'P 1'
#
loop_
_entity.id
_entity.type
_entity.pdbx_description
1 polymer ?
#
loop_
_entity_poly.entity_id
_entity_poly.type
_entity_poly.pdbx_seq_one_letter_code
_entity_poly.pdbx_strand_id
1 'polypeptide(L)' 'MTTPTIVGIVSIVIGFALIGASFYVTSRTRNVPLAVGLGIAAFVFITVIPVVLAVFIAAPNPGV' A
#
# COMPACT_ATOMS: atom_id res chain seq x y z
N MET A 1 -19.48 5.68 -4.71
CA MET A 1 -18.04 5.36 -4.65
C MET A 1 -17.65 4.68 -5.94
N THR A 2 -16.54 5.08 -6.56
CA THR A 2 -16.08 4.46 -7.81
C THR A 2 -15.17 3.26 -7.49
N THR A 3 -15.12 2.28 -8.39
CA THR A 3 -14.26 1.09 -8.27
C THR A 3 -12.79 1.42 -7.92
N PRO A 4 -12.14 2.42 -8.54
CA PRO A 4 -10.75 2.79 -8.22
C PRO A 4 -10.57 3.28 -6.79
N THR A 5 -11.55 4.01 -6.25
CA THR A 5 -11.52 4.48 -4.85
C THR A 5 -11.57 3.31 -3.87
N ILE A 6 -12.43 2.32 -4.13
CA ILE A 6 -12.53 1.12 -3.27
C ILE A 6 -11.21 0.33 -3.31
N VAL A 7 -10.64 0.12 -4.50
CA VAL A 7 -9.36 -0.59 -4.65
C VAL A 7 -8.23 0.15 -3.92
N GLY A 8 -8.19 1.48 -4.02
CA GLY A 8 -7.22 2.30 -3.30
C GLY A 8 -7.32 2.15 -1.78
N ILE A 9 -8.54 2.19 -1.23
CA ILE A 9 -8.78 2.02 0.21
C ILE A 9 -8.34 0.61 0.68
N VAL A 10 -8.75 -0.44 -0.04
CA VAL A 10 -8.39 -1.82 0.30
C VAL A 10 -6.86 -2.00 0.24
N SER A 11 -6.20 -1.43 -0.75
CA SER A 11 -4.73 -1.44 -0.86
C SER A 11 -4.06 -0.81 0.37
N ILE A 12 -4.56 0.33 0.84
CA ILE A 12 -4.03 1.01 2.03
C ILE A 12 -4.21 0.15 3.29
N VAL A 13 -5.36 -0.49 3.47
CA VAL A 13 -5.62 -1.40 4.61
C VAL A 13 -4.63 -2.56 4.62
N ILE A 14 -4.40 -3.19 3.46
CA ILE A 14 -3.38 -4.26 3.32
C ILE A 14 -1.99 -3.72 3.65
N GLY A 15 -1.66 -2.52 3.16
CA GLY A 15 -0.40 -1.86 3.45
C GLY A 15 -0.15 -1.65 4.95
N PHE A 16 -1.15 -1.17 5.69
CA PHE A 16 -1.04 -1.01 7.15
C PHE A 16 -0.87 -2.35 7.87
N ALA A 17 -1.55 -3.40 7.42
CA ALA A 17 -1.35 -4.74 7.97
C ALA A 17 0.09 -5.24 7.75
N LEU A 18 0.67 -4.96 6.58
CA LEU A 18 2.08 -5.28 6.26
C LEU A 18 3.07 -4.49 7.12
N ILE A 19 2.78 -3.22 7.45
CA ILE A 19 3.58 -2.44 8.42
C ILE A 19 3.50 -3.08 9.81
N GLY A 20 2.30 -3.46 10.26
CA GLY A 20 2.13 -4.17 11.53
C GLY A 20 2.91 -5.48 11.57
N ALA A 21 2.89 -6.24 10.47
CA ALA A 21 3.66 -7.46 10.32
C ALA A 21 5.18 -7.20 10.32
N SER A 22 5.65 -6.15 9.63
CA SER A 22 7.08 -5.80 9.62
C SER A 22 7.57 -5.42 11.02
N PHE A 23 6.76 -4.66 11.77
CA PHE A 23 7.04 -4.31 13.15
C PHE A 23 7.08 -5.56 14.03
N TYR A 24 6.07 -6.43 13.93
CA TYR A 24 6.01 -7.68 14.68
C TYR A 24 7.24 -8.58 14.42
N VAL A 25 7.61 -8.76 13.16
CA VAL A 25 8.78 -9.56 12.77
C VAL A 25 10.08 -8.95 13.33
N THR A 26 10.23 -7.63 13.23
CA THR A 26 11.39 -6.91 13.80
C THR A 26 11.48 -7.10 15.30
N SER A 27 10.36 -6.89 16.02
CA SER A 27 10.34 -6.89 17.49
C SER A 27 10.42 -8.29 18.09
N ARG A 28 9.82 -9.31 17.47
CA ARG A 28 9.71 -10.65 18.06
C ARG A 28 10.74 -11.63 17.54
N THR A 29 11.02 -11.62 16.25
CA THR A 29 11.89 -12.62 15.61
C THR A 29 13.30 -12.11 15.32
N ARG A 30 13.53 -10.79 15.39
CA ARG A 30 14.78 -10.12 14.97
C ARG A 30 15.21 -10.48 13.54
N ASN A 31 14.31 -10.99 12.72
CA ASN A 31 14.56 -11.32 11.32
C ASN A 31 14.49 -10.05 10.47
N VAL A 32 15.57 -9.27 10.53
CA VAL A 32 15.71 -7.99 9.79
C VAL A 32 15.40 -8.12 8.30
N PRO A 33 15.86 -9.16 7.56
CA PRO A 33 15.58 -9.25 6.13
C PRO A 33 14.08 -9.38 5.81
N LEU A 34 13.36 -10.16 6.61
CA LEU A 34 11.91 -10.34 6.46
C LEU A 34 11.14 -9.06 6.81
N ALA A 35 11.57 -8.35 7.86
CA ALA A 35 10.98 -7.06 8.21
C ALA A 35 11.14 -6.02 7.11
N VAL A 36 12.33 -5.94 6.50
CA VAL A 36 12.59 -5.03 5.38
C VAL A 36 11.74 -5.40 4.17
N GLY A 37 11.63 -6.69 3.84
CA GLY A 37 10.76 -7.16 2.76
C GLY A 37 9.29 -6.78 2.96
N LEU A 38 8.78 -6.97 4.19
CA LEU A 38 7.41 -6.56 4.56
C LEU A 38 7.23 -5.05 4.50
N GLY A 39 8.23 -4.26 4.91
CA GLY A 39 8.21 -2.80 4.81
C GLY A 39 8.19 -2.30 3.36
N ILE A 40 8.99 -2.90 2.48
CA ILE A 40 8.98 -2.58 1.03
C ILE A 40 7.63 -2.94 0.42
N ALA A 41 7.07 -4.11 0.75
CA ALA A 41 5.75 -4.50 0.30
C ALA A 41 4.68 -3.50 0.78
N ALA A 42 4.70 -3.14 2.07
CA ALA A 42 3.80 -2.13 2.62
C ALA A 42 3.87 -0.80 1.88
N PHE A 43 5.09 -0.34 1.55
CA PHE A 43 5.29 0.89 0.80
C PHE A 43 4.57 0.85 -0.56
N VAL A 44 4.66 -0.25 -1.30
CA VAL A 44 3.99 -0.41 -2.60
C VAL A 44 2.46 -0.32 -2.45
N PHE A 45 1.91 -0.99 -1.44
CA PHE A 45 0.46 -1.01 -1.20
C PHE A 45 -0.11 0.33 -0.71
N ILE A 46 0.66 1.12 0.05
CA ILE A 46 0.20 2.43 0.56
C ILE A 46 0.46 3.55 -0.45
N THR A 47 1.52 3.46 -1.26
CA THR A 47 1.94 4.58 -2.11
C THR A 47 1.72 4.29 -3.59
N VAL A 48 2.40 3.29 -4.14
CA VAL A 48 2.43 3.04 -5.58
C VAL A 48 1.04 2.74 -6.12
N ILE A 49 0.32 1.80 -5.49
CA ILE A 49 -1.01 1.42 -5.97
C ILE A 49 -2.00 2.59 -5.85
N PRO A 50 -2.17 3.26 -4.69
CA PRO A 50 -3.12 4.36 -4.58
C PRO A 50 -2.77 5.55 -5.46
N VAL A 51 -1.49 5.89 -5.62
CA VAL A 51 -1.05 6.99 -6.49
C VAL A 51 -1.34 6.68 -7.96
N VAL A 52 -1.05 5.45 -8.42
CA VAL A 52 -1.35 5.07 -9.82
C VAL A 52 -2.85 5.11 -10.08
N LEU A 53 -3.67 4.60 -9.17
CA LEU A 53 -5.13 4.66 -9.29
C LEU A 53 -5.63 6.10 -9.30
N ALA A 54 -5.08 6.97 -8.45
CA ALA A 54 -5.47 8.37 -8.37
C ALA A 54 -5.12 9.13 -9.65
N VAL A 55 -3.87 9.01 -10.11
CA VAL A 55 -3.34 9.83 -11.21
C VAL A 55 -3.87 9.39 -12.56
N PHE A 56 -3.94 8.08 -12.82
CA PHE A 56 -4.23 7.60 -14.18
C PHE A 56 -5.68 7.19 -14.40
N ILE A 57 -6.44 6.92 -13.33
CA ILE A 57 -7.78 6.35 -13.46
C ILE A 57 -8.85 7.26 -12.82
N ALA A 58 -8.58 7.83 -11.65
CA ALA A 58 -9.57 8.63 -10.93
C ALA A 58 -9.53 10.13 -11.27
N ALA A 59 -8.38 10.65 -11.73
CA ALA A 59 -8.24 12.06 -12.08
C ALA A 59 -9.21 12.44 -13.22
N PRO A 60 -9.99 13.52 -13.05
CA PRO A 60 -10.79 14.08 -14.14
C PRO A 60 -9.86 14.48 -15.28
N ASN A 61 -10.08 13.91 -16.46
CA ASN A 61 -9.37 14.21 -17.69
C ASN A 61 -9.99 15.46 -18.35
N PRO A 62 -9.39 16.66 -18.26
CA PRO A 62 -9.99 17.90 -18.77
C PRO A 62 -9.85 18.05 -20.30
N GLY A 63 -9.40 17.00 -20.99
CA GLY A 63 -9.01 17.03 -22.41
C GLY A 63 -9.87 16.17 -23.33
N VAL A 64 -11.02 15.67 -22.86
CA VAL A 64 -12.08 15.06 -23.70
C VAL A 64 -13.42 15.72 -23.42
#